data_AF-K2DWY6-F1
#
_entry.id   AF-K2DWY6-F1
#
_cell.length_a   1.000
_cell.length_b   1.000
_cell.length_c   1.000
_cell.angle_alpha   90.00
_cell.angle_beta   90.00
_cell.angle_gamma   90.00
#
_symmetry.space_group_name_H-M   'P 1'
#
loop_
_entity.id
_entity.type
_entity.pdbx_description
1 polymer ?
#
loop_
_entity_poly.entity_id
_entity_poly.type
_entity_poly.pdbx_seq_one_letter_code
_entity_poly.pdbx_strand_id
1 'polypeptide(L)'
;VPEAERSRAGEVLVRILNGALFELNQLTRERAGLKPLEQSDQTQTFMTQAVLSLSDAQIYPAPLVFELKDFTQVQASVFQVARAPGKNIVYLGCALLILGVFAMLYVRERRVWVWVAPQGDQSHALMALSTNRKTMDGDREFVQLAEKLIGARPH
;
A
#
# COMPACT_ATOMS: atom_id res chain seq x y z
N VAL A 1 -17.82 9.23 -64.41
CA VAL A 1 -18.82 8.89 -63.38
C VAL A 1 -19.97 9.88 -63.49
N PRO A 2 -21.21 9.41 -63.71
CA PRO A 2 -22.42 10.25 -63.73
C PRO A 2 -22.51 11.11 -62.45
N GLU A 3 -22.98 12.35 -62.53
CA GLU A 3 -22.96 13.30 -61.39
C GLU A 3 -23.68 12.78 -60.15
N ALA A 4 -24.76 12.02 -60.34
CA ALA A 4 -25.55 11.41 -59.26
C ALA A 4 -24.81 10.29 -58.49
N GLU A 5 -23.77 9.69 -59.08
CA GLU A 5 -23.01 8.58 -58.47
C GLU A 5 -21.66 9.02 -57.90
N ARG A 6 -21.20 10.25 -58.19
CA ARG A 6 -19.92 10.77 -57.70
C ARG A 6 -19.86 10.83 -56.17
N SER A 7 -20.96 11.21 -55.52
CA SER A 7 -21.06 11.25 -54.06
C SER A 7 -20.96 9.86 -53.42
N ARG A 8 -21.73 8.90 -53.95
CA ARG A 8 -21.71 7.50 -53.47
C ARG A 8 -20.37 6.82 -53.74
N ALA A 9 -19.77 7.05 -54.90
CA ALA A 9 -18.44 6.53 -55.23
C ALA A 9 -17.35 7.10 -54.31
N GLY A 10 -17.41 8.40 -54.01
CA GLY A 10 -16.51 9.05 -53.06
C GLY A 10 -16.63 8.50 -51.64
N GLU A 11 -17.85 8.27 -51.16
CA GLU A 11 -18.10 7.71 -49.83
C GLU A 11 -17.53 6.28 -49.67
N VAL A 12 -17.74 5.43 -50.69
CA VAL A 12 -17.18 4.06 -50.69
C VAL A 12 -15.65 4.08 -50.73
N LEU A 13 -15.06 4.97 -51.54
CA LEU A 13 -13.61 5.13 -51.61
C LEU A 13 -13.00 5.55 -50.27
N VAL A 14 -13.61 6.52 -49.58
CA VAL A 14 -13.16 6.98 -48.25
C VAL A 14 -13.24 5.85 -47.23
N ARG A 15 -14.32 5.04 -47.29
CA ARG A 15 -14.47 3.89 -46.39
C ARG A 15 -13.40 2.83 -46.61
N ILE A 16 -13.09 2.49 -47.86
CA ILE A 16 -12.04 1.53 -48.20
C ILE A 16 -10.67 2.07 -47.79
N LEU A 17 -10.40 3.35 -48.05
CA LEU A 17 -9.15 4.02 -47.67
C LEU A 17 -8.92 3.97 -46.16
N ASN A 18 -9.94 4.34 -45.36
CA ASN A 18 -9.85 4.28 -43.90
C ASN A 18 -9.60 2.85 -43.40
N GLY A 19 -10.24 1.84 -44.01
CA GLY A 19 -9.98 0.43 -43.70
C GLY A 19 -8.54 0.00 -44.01
N ALA A 20 -8.03 0.37 -45.18
CA ALA A 20 -6.65 0.04 -45.57
C ALA A 20 -5.60 0.74 -44.68
N LEU A 21 -5.84 1.99 -44.32
CA LEU A 21 -4.96 2.74 -43.40
C LEU A 21 -4.97 2.16 -41.99
N PHE A 22 -6.11 1.65 -41.54
CA PHE A 22 -6.20 0.94 -40.25
C PHE A 22 -5.35 -0.33 -40.25
N GLU A 23 -5.48 -1.19 -41.26
CA GLU A 23 -4.66 -2.40 -41.39
C GLU A 23 -3.16 -2.09 -41.50
N LEU A 24 -2.80 -1.04 -42.25
CA LEU A 24 -1.41 -0.60 -42.37
C LEU A 24 -0.84 -0.12 -41.03
N ASN A 25 -1.65 0.57 -40.21
CA ASN A 25 -1.26 0.97 -38.86
C ASN A 25 -1.04 -0.25 -37.96
N GLN A 26 -1.95 -1.23 -37.99
CA GLN A 26 -1.80 -2.49 -37.22
C GLN A 26 -0.50 -3.21 -37.57
N LEU A 27 -0.18 -3.36 -38.86
CA LEU A 27 1.06 -3.99 -39.31
C LEU A 27 2.31 -3.22 -38.85
N THR A 28 2.26 -1.89 -38.87
CA THR A 28 3.37 -1.04 -38.43
C THR A 28 3.60 -1.17 -36.91
N ARG A 29 2.52 -1.24 -36.13
CA ARG A 29 2.57 -1.47 -34.68
C ARG A 29 3.15 -2.83 -34.33
N GLU A 30 2.75 -3.88 -35.04
CA GLU A 30 3.29 -5.23 -34.87
C GLU A 30 4.80 -5.26 -35.12
N ARG A 31 5.27 -4.61 -36.20
CA ARG A 31 6.71 -4.46 -36.48
C ARG A 31 7.46 -3.68 -35.41
N ALA A 32 6.80 -2.73 -34.75
CA ALA A 32 7.35 -1.97 -33.63
C ALA A 32 7.23 -2.70 -32.26
N GLY A 33 6.69 -3.92 -32.22
CA GLY A 33 6.45 -4.66 -30.98
C GLY A 33 5.36 -4.05 -30.08
N LEU A 34 4.52 -3.17 -30.63
CA LEU A 34 3.42 -2.53 -29.93
C LEU A 34 2.14 -3.37 -30.05
N LYS A 35 1.27 -3.28 -29.04
CA LYS A 35 -0.03 -3.98 -29.06
C LYS A 35 -0.92 -3.47 -30.21
N PRO A 36 -1.71 -4.34 -30.88
CA PRO A 36 -2.72 -3.92 -31.84
C PRO A 36 -3.69 -2.91 -31.22
N LEU A 37 -4.15 -1.94 -32.00
CA LEU A 37 -5.22 -1.02 -31.61
C LEU A 37 -6.52 -1.79 -31.45
N GLU A 38 -7.25 -1.52 -30.37
CA GLU A 38 -8.58 -2.06 -30.14
C GLU A 38 -9.60 -1.37 -31.04
N GLN A 39 -10.63 -2.09 -31.45
CA GLN A 39 -11.75 -1.52 -32.21
C GLN A 39 -12.70 -0.79 -31.25
N SER A 40 -12.28 0.38 -30.78
CA SER A 40 -13.06 1.27 -29.91
C SER A 40 -13.33 2.62 -30.57
N ASP A 41 -14.30 3.36 -30.04
CA ASP A 41 -14.64 4.71 -30.50
C ASP A 41 -13.42 5.66 -30.43
N GLN A 42 -12.52 5.44 -29.46
CA GLN A 42 -11.28 6.21 -29.31
C GLN A 42 -10.33 5.96 -30.48
N THR A 43 -10.15 4.70 -30.88
CA THR A 43 -9.34 4.33 -32.04
C THR A 43 -9.92 4.91 -33.32
N GLN A 44 -11.24 4.88 -33.50
CA GLN A 44 -11.89 5.48 -34.66
C GLN A 44 -11.69 6.99 -34.73
N THR A 45 -11.79 7.67 -33.57
CA THR A 45 -11.52 9.11 -33.45
C THR A 45 -10.06 9.43 -33.79
N PHE A 46 -9.12 8.66 -33.23
CA PHE A 46 -7.69 8.80 -33.52
C PHE A 46 -7.40 8.60 -35.02
N MET A 47 -7.93 7.54 -35.64
CA MET A 47 -7.73 7.27 -37.07
C MET A 47 -8.28 8.40 -37.93
N THR A 48 -9.45 8.95 -37.59
CA THR A 48 -10.03 10.09 -38.31
C THR A 48 -9.11 11.31 -38.23
N GLN A 49 -8.60 11.64 -37.05
CA GLN A 49 -7.66 12.75 -36.86
C GLN A 49 -6.31 12.51 -37.55
N ALA A 50 -5.80 11.27 -37.54
CA ALA A 50 -4.57 10.89 -38.23
C ALA A 50 -4.68 11.09 -39.75
N VAL A 51 -5.81 10.72 -40.35
CA VAL A 51 -6.04 10.91 -41.79
C VAL A 51 -6.14 12.39 -42.15
N LEU A 52 -6.86 13.17 -41.35
CA LEU A 52 -6.97 14.62 -41.56
C LEU A 52 -5.60 15.30 -41.43
N SER A 53 -4.84 14.99 -40.39
CA SER A 53 -3.50 15.55 -40.18
C SER A 53 -2.50 15.13 -41.28
N LEU A 54 -2.60 13.91 -41.81
CA LEU A 54 -1.79 13.48 -42.95
C LEU A 54 -2.11 14.27 -44.23
N SER A 55 -3.38 14.60 -44.44
CA SER A 55 -3.79 15.47 -45.55
C SER A 55 -3.24 16.89 -45.37
N ASP A 56 -3.32 17.44 -44.15
CA ASP A 56 -2.84 18.79 -43.84
C ASP A 56 -1.30 18.88 -43.87
N ALA A 57 -0.59 17.78 -43.59
CA ALA A 57 0.86 17.73 -43.67
C ALA A 57 1.40 18.06 -45.07
N GLN A 58 0.64 17.79 -46.14
CA GLN A 58 1.01 18.16 -47.51
C GLN A 58 0.95 19.67 -47.76
N ILE A 59 0.19 20.41 -46.96
CA ILE A 59 0.00 21.86 -47.08
C ILE A 59 0.94 22.61 -46.11
N TYR A 60 1.74 21.89 -45.31
CA TYR A 60 2.62 22.48 -44.31
C TYR A 60 3.77 23.27 -44.98
N PRO A 61 3.86 24.61 -44.76
CA PRO A 61 4.76 25.48 -45.52
C PRO A 61 6.23 25.45 -45.04
N ALA A 62 6.51 24.90 -43.85
CA ALA A 62 7.85 24.91 -43.28
C ALA A 62 8.62 23.62 -43.61
N PRO A 63 9.94 23.70 -43.89
CA PRO A 63 10.77 22.56 -44.28
C PRO A 63 11.15 21.63 -43.10
N LEU A 64 10.69 21.92 -41.89
CA LEU A 64 11.08 21.25 -40.65
C LEU A 64 9.83 20.93 -39.82
N VAL A 65 9.69 19.68 -39.39
CA VAL A 65 8.64 19.22 -38.47
C VAL A 65 9.31 18.70 -37.21
N PHE A 66 8.87 19.17 -36.05
CA PHE A 66 9.34 18.68 -34.76
C PHE A 66 8.42 17.56 -34.28
N GLU A 67 8.95 16.34 -34.18
CA GLU A 67 8.26 15.20 -33.60
C GLU A 67 8.62 15.05 -32.12
N LEU A 68 7.62 14.79 -31.29
CA LEU A 68 7.83 14.54 -29.88
C LEU A 68 8.27 13.08 -29.68
N LYS A 69 9.58 12.87 -29.56
CA LYS A 69 10.19 11.52 -29.46
C LYS A 69 9.72 10.73 -28.24
N ASP A 70 9.58 11.40 -27.10
CA ASP A 70 9.18 10.77 -25.84
C ASP A 70 8.34 11.76 -25.02
N PHE A 71 7.15 11.32 -24.57
CA PHE A 71 6.32 12.05 -23.60
C PHE A 71 6.21 11.26 -22.31
N THR A 72 7.14 11.47 -21.39
CA THR A 72 6.89 11.08 -20.00
C THR A 72 5.94 12.10 -19.39
N GLN A 73 4.64 11.78 -19.39
CA GLN A 73 3.63 12.60 -18.73
C GLN A 73 3.90 12.61 -17.21
N VAL A 74 4.74 13.54 -16.76
CA VAL A 74 4.83 13.87 -15.34
C VAL A 74 3.62 14.75 -15.06
N GLN A 75 2.52 14.12 -14.65
CA GLN A 75 1.40 14.88 -14.09
C GLN A 75 1.97 15.66 -12.91
N ALA A 76 2.13 16.97 -13.07
CA ALA A 76 2.34 17.90 -11.99
C ALA A 76 1.04 18.00 -11.17
N SER A 77 0.58 16.87 -10.66
CA SER A 77 -0.33 16.86 -9.55
C SER A 77 0.48 17.41 -8.39
N VAL A 78 0.03 18.52 -7.83
CA VAL A 78 0.47 19.01 -6.51
C VAL A 78 0.00 18.03 -5.41
N PHE A 79 -0.17 16.73 -5.70
CA PHE A 79 0.14 15.69 -4.75
C PHE A 79 1.65 15.72 -4.51
N GLN A 80 2.06 16.65 -3.66
CA GLN A 80 3.23 16.44 -2.85
C GLN A 80 2.95 15.19 -2.02
N VAL A 81 3.25 14.01 -2.57
CA VAL A 81 3.59 12.85 -1.76
C VAL A 81 4.91 13.24 -1.10
N ALA A 82 4.80 14.08 -0.07
CA ALA A 82 5.88 14.38 0.83
C ALA A 82 6.28 13.03 1.41
N ARG A 83 7.34 12.45 0.85
CA ARG A 83 7.99 11.26 1.37
C ARG A 83 8.56 11.67 2.72
N ALA A 84 7.72 11.68 3.75
CA ALA A 84 8.09 12.12 5.09
C ALA A 84 9.10 11.11 5.64
N PRO A 85 10.41 11.44 5.68
CA PRO A 85 11.44 10.49 6.05
C PRO A 85 11.37 10.10 7.54
N GLY A 86 10.49 10.74 8.32
CA GLY A 86 10.25 10.46 9.74
C GLY A 86 9.16 9.43 10.04
N LYS A 87 8.43 8.91 9.04
CA LYS A 87 7.27 8.02 9.27
C LYS A 87 7.64 6.79 10.13
N ASN A 88 8.78 6.17 9.86
CA ASN A 88 9.22 4.97 10.58
C ASN A 88 9.59 5.27 12.04
N ILE A 89 10.15 6.45 12.31
CA ILE A 89 10.53 6.88 13.66
C ILE A 89 9.26 7.13 14.50
N VAL A 90 8.24 7.74 13.90
CA VAL A 90 6.95 7.98 14.58
C VAL A 90 6.27 6.65 14.92
N TYR A 91 6.21 5.69 14.00
CA TYR A 91 5.64 4.37 14.28
C TYR A 91 6.41 3.61 15.37
N LEU A 92 7.74 3.68 15.35
CA LEU A 92 8.57 3.06 16.38
C LEU A 92 8.32 3.72 17.75
N GLY A 93 8.19 5.04 17.79
CA GLY A 93 7.81 5.78 19.00
C GLY A 93 6.42 5.38 19.52
N CYS A 94 5.42 5.30 18.65
CA CYS A 94 4.08 4.83 19.03
C CYS A 94 4.11 3.40 19.59
N ALA A 95 4.87 2.49 18.97
CA ALA A 95 5.00 1.12 19.45
C ALA A 95 5.66 1.07 20.84
N LEU A 96 6.72 1.86 21.05
CA LEU A 96 7.45 1.90 22.33
C LEU A 96 6.61 2.53 23.44
N LEU A 97 5.77 3.53 23.14
CA LEU A 97 4.82 4.11 24.08
C LEU A 97 3.75 3.11 24.50
N ILE A 98 3.16 2.37 23.56
CA ILE A 98 2.19 1.32 23.86
C ILE A 98 2.83 0.28 24.79
N LEU A 99 4.05 -0.17 24.46
CA LEU A 99 4.78 -1.14 25.28
C LEU A 99 5.12 -0.60 26.68
N GLY A 100 5.49 0.68 26.80
CA GLY A 100 5.75 1.33 28.08
C GLY A 100 4.50 1.43 28.97
N VAL A 101 3.34 1.77 28.39
CA VAL A 101 2.05 1.78 29.12
C VAL A 101 1.68 0.37 29.57
N PHE A 102 1.84 -0.64 28.72
CA PHE A 102 1.64 -2.04 29.11
C PHE A 102 2.61 -2.45 30.22
N ALA A 103 3.90 -2.13 30.11
CA ALA A 103 4.88 -2.40 31.16
C ALA A 103 4.48 -1.73 32.47
N MET A 104 4.07 -0.47 32.47
CA MET A 104 3.61 0.22 33.68
C MET A 104 2.37 -0.42 34.31
N LEU A 105 1.45 -0.94 33.51
CA LEU A 105 0.24 -1.61 34.01
C LEU A 105 0.49 -3.05 34.48
N TYR A 106 1.45 -3.76 33.87
CA TYR A 106 1.71 -5.18 34.12
C TYR A 106 2.89 -5.43 35.07
N VAL A 107 3.89 -4.55 35.10
CA VAL A 107 4.99 -4.60 36.09
C VAL A 107 4.41 -4.15 37.43
N ARG A 108 3.95 -5.14 38.19
CA ARG A 108 3.45 -4.92 39.55
C ARG A 108 4.57 -5.08 40.54
N GLU A 109 4.73 -4.09 41.41
CA GLU A 109 5.55 -4.25 42.60
C GLU A 109 4.84 -5.22 43.56
N ARG A 110 5.48 -6.36 43.84
CA ARG A 110 5.02 -7.34 44.84
C ARG A 110 6.09 -7.45 45.91
N ARG A 111 5.73 -7.20 47.18
CA ARG A 111 6.66 -7.31 48.32
C ARG A 111 6.28 -8.52 49.17
N VAL A 112 7.23 -9.44 49.33
CA VAL A 112 7.10 -10.63 50.19
C VAL A 112 8.09 -10.50 51.33
N TRP A 113 7.59 -10.67 52.55
CA TRP A 113 8.40 -10.65 53.76
C TRP A 113 8.38 -12.05 54.36
N VAL A 114 9.57 -12.61 54.60
CA VAL A 114 9.75 -13.89 55.30
C VAL A 114 10.52 -13.59 56.57
N TRP A 115 9.90 -13.87 57.71
CA TRP A 115 10.50 -13.71 59.03
C TRP A 115 10.70 -15.09 59.65
N VAL A 116 11.95 -15.47 59.90
CA VAL A 116 12.29 -16.75 60.54
C VAL A 116 12.83 -16.47 61.93
N ALA A 117 12.16 -17.00 62.95
CA ALA A 117 12.56 -16.87 64.35
C ALA A 117 12.73 -18.27 64.99
N PRO A 118 13.76 -18.48 65.81
CA PRO A 118 13.94 -19.73 66.53
C PRO A 118 12.90 -19.87 67.65
N GLN A 119 12.25 -21.03 67.75
CA GLN A 119 11.31 -21.39 68.81
C GLN A 119 11.71 -22.76 69.38
N GLY A 120 12.62 -22.76 70.36
CA GLY A 120 13.17 -23.98 70.95
C GLY A 120 14.03 -24.77 69.95
N ASP A 121 13.80 -26.08 69.83
CA ASP A 121 14.50 -26.97 68.89
C ASP A 121 13.93 -26.91 67.46
N GLN A 122 13.00 -25.98 67.20
CA GLN A 122 12.34 -25.78 65.91
C GLN A 122 12.48 -24.33 65.44
N SER A 123 12.41 -24.13 64.13
CA SER A 123 12.40 -22.79 63.51
C SER A 123 10.98 -22.43 63.11
N HIS A 124 10.48 -21.29 63.58
CA HIS A 124 9.17 -20.77 63.22
C HIS A 124 9.33 -19.74 62.10
N ALA A 125 8.71 -19.98 60.95
CA ALA A 125 8.74 -19.06 59.81
C ALA A 125 7.36 -18.45 59.57
N LEU A 126 7.31 -17.13 59.55
CA LEU A 126 6.14 -16.32 59.24
C LEU A 126 6.33 -15.69 57.86
N MET A 127 5.35 -15.86 56.97
CA MET A 127 5.35 -15.22 55.66
C MET A 127 4.20 -14.24 55.58
N ALA A 128 4.49 -13.01 55.17
CA ALA A 128 3.51 -11.98 54.90
C ALA A 128 3.69 -11.45 53.47
N LEU A 129 2.59 -11.34 52.74
CA LEU A 129 2.58 -10.80 51.37
C LEU A 129 1.76 -9.52 51.34
N SER A 130 2.31 -8.46 50.74
CA SER A 130 1.60 -7.22 50.47
C SER A 130 1.54 -6.97 48.96
N THR A 131 0.33 -6.80 48.44
CA THR A 131 0.08 -6.47 47.04
C THR A 131 -0.86 -5.27 46.95
N ASN A 132 -0.54 -4.33 46.05
CA ASN A 132 -1.33 -3.11 45.84
C ASN A 132 -2.73 -3.40 45.24
N ARG A 133 -2.90 -4.53 44.52
CA ARG A 133 -4.18 -4.95 43.93
C ARG A 133 -4.45 -6.43 44.22
N LYS A 134 -5.60 -6.74 44.83
CA LYS A 134 -6.04 -8.11 45.12
C LYS A 134 -6.46 -8.79 43.82
N THR A 135 -5.63 -9.68 43.30
CA THR A 135 -5.97 -10.57 42.17
C THR A 135 -6.05 -12.01 42.66
N MET A 136 -7.01 -12.78 42.14
CA MET A 136 -7.24 -14.18 42.55
C MET A 136 -6.01 -15.09 42.42
N ASP A 137 -5.07 -14.76 41.53
CA ASP A 137 -3.81 -15.50 41.38
C ASP A 137 -2.80 -15.25 42.51
N GLY A 138 -2.90 -14.12 43.22
CA GLY A 138 -1.98 -13.78 44.30
C GLY A 138 -2.11 -14.72 45.51
N ASP A 139 -3.34 -15.13 45.82
CA ASP A 139 -3.61 -16.05 46.93
C ASP A 139 -3.12 -17.47 46.60
N ARG A 140 -3.26 -17.92 45.35
CA ARG A 140 -2.75 -19.23 44.88
C ARG A 140 -1.23 -19.28 44.86
N GLU A 141 -0.58 -18.22 44.38
CA GLU A 141 0.88 -18.11 44.40
C GLU A 141 1.42 -18.01 45.84
N PHE A 142 0.72 -17.32 46.76
CA PHE A 142 1.10 -17.29 48.18
C PHE A 142 1.10 -18.69 48.80
N VAL A 143 0.06 -19.50 48.53
CA VAL A 143 0.00 -20.90 48.98
C VAL A 143 1.16 -21.71 48.39
N GLN A 144 1.47 -21.54 47.09
CA GLN A 144 2.61 -22.23 46.46
C GLN A 144 3.97 -21.79 47.02
N LEU A 145 4.16 -20.50 47.30
CA LEU A 145 5.39 -20.01 47.92
C LEU A 145 5.49 -20.48 49.38
N ALA A 146 4.39 -20.51 50.14
CA ALA A 146 4.38 -20.96 51.52
C ALA A 146 4.71 -22.46 51.61
N GLU A 147 4.14 -23.27 50.71
CA GLU A 147 4.42 -24.70 50.62
C GLU A 147 5.87 -24.96 50.19
N LYS A 148 6.43 -24.18 49.25
CA LYS A 148 7.82 -24.35 48.80
C LYS A 148 8.87 -23.83 49.77
N LEU A 149 8.63 -22.70 50.45
CA LEU A 149 9.63 -22.03 51.28
C LEU A 149 9.54 -22.41 52.76
N ILE A 150 8.34 -22.70 53.26
CA ILE A 150 8.10 -22.92 54.69
C ILE A 150 7.51 -24.32 54.93
N GLY A 151 7.07 -25.03 53.88
CA GLY A 151 6.44 -26.35 54.02
C GLY A 151 5.08 -26.32 54.73
N ALA A 152 4.53 -25.13 54.95
CA ALA A 152 3.26 -24.92 55.63
C ALA A 152 2.17 -24.60 54.61
N ARG A 153 1.00 -25.24 54.74
CA ARG A 153 -0.20 -24.87 53.98
C ARG A 153 -0.97 -23.83 54.79
N PRO A 154 -1.01 -22.54 54.36
CA PRO A 154 -1.85 -21.57 55.02
C PRO A 154 -3.33 -21.94 54.79
N HIS A 155 -4.12 -21.91 55.86
CA HIS A 155 -5.58 -22.15 55.84
C HIS A 155 -6.34 -20.97 55.25
#